data_AF-A0A377V8S7-F1
#
_entry.id   AF-A0A377V8S7-F1
#
_cell.length_a   1.000
_cell.length_b   1.000
_cell.length_c   1.000
_cell.angle_alpha   90.00
_cell.angle_beta   90.00
_cell.angle_gamma   90.00
#
_symmetry.space_group_name_H-M   'P 1'
#
loop_
_entity.id
_entity.type
_entity.pdbx_description
1 polymer ?
#
loop_
_entity_poly.entity_id
_entity_poly.type
_entity_poly.pdbx_seq_one_letter_code
_entity_poly.pdbx_strand_id
1 'polypeptide(L)' 'MYQCQHCLYTWRDTEPLRRTSREHYPEAFRMTQKDIDEAPQVPHVPPLLPEDKR' A
#
# COMPACT_ATOMS: atom_id res chain seq x y z
N MET A 1 12.31 3.22 -5.89
CA MET A 1 10.98 2.97 -5.28
C MET A 1 10.47 1.64 -5.83
N TYR A 2 9.93 0.77 -4.98
CA TYR A 2 9.45 -0.57 -5.33
C TYR A 2 7.97 -0.72 -4.97
N GLN A 3 7.25 -1.60 -5.67
CA GLN A 3 5.86 -1.91 -5.40
C GLN A 3 5.54 -3.39 -5.64
N CYS A 4 4.84 -4.02 -4.71
CA CYS A 4 4.29 -5.35 -4.90
C CYS A 4 3.09 -5.32 -5.86
N GLN A 5 3.09 -6.11 -6.92
CA GLN A 5 1.98 -6.15 -7.89
C GLN A 5 0.72 -6.86 -7.38
N HIS A 6 0.81 -7.54 -6.22
CA HIS A 6 -0.33 -8.25 -5.63
C HIS A 6 -1.09 -7.38 -4.62
N CYS A 7 -0.40 -6.80 -3.64
CA CYS A 7 -1.04 -5.99 -2.59
C CYS A 7 -0.82 -4.48 -2.75
N LEU A 8 -0.14 -4.04 -3.81
CA LEU A 8 0.18 -2.64 -4.12
C LEU A 8 1.00 -1.88 -3.07
N TYR A 9 1.49 -2.58 -2.04
CA TYR A 9 2.36 -2.00 -1.03
C TYR A 9 3.64 -1.46 -1.68
N THR A 10 3.97 -0.21 -1.38
CA THR A 10 5.12 0.51 -1.94
C THR A 10 6.16 0.80 -0.87
N TRP A 11 7.44 0.65 -1.20
CA TRP A 11 8.55 0.94 -0.30
C TRP A 11 9.74 1.58 -1.03
N ARG A 12 10.65 2.19 -0.26
CA ARG A 12 11.92 2.73 -0.77
C ARG A 12 13.01 1.68 -0.65
N ASP A 13 14.06 1.85 -1.45
CA ASP A 13 15.29 1.06 -1.39
C ASP A 13 15.99 1.10 -0.03
N THR A 14 15.83 2.19 0.70
CA THR A 14 16.38 2.41 2.05
C THR A 14 15.54 1.82 3.18
N GLU A 15 14.38 1.22 2.89
CA GLU A 15 13.53 0.62 3.93
C GLU A 15 14.14 -0.67 4.50
N PRO A 16 14.00 -0.94 5.82
CA PRO A 16 14.56 -2.12 6.46
C PRO A 16 13.85 -3.41 6.01
N LEU A 17 14.51 -4.56 6.20
CA LEU A 17 13.99 -5.89 5.81
C LEU A 17 12.56 -6.18 6.31
N ARG A 18 12.20 -5.71 7.50
CA ARG A 18 10.84 -5.84 8.05
C ARG A 18 9.74 -5.16 7.22
N ARG A 19 10.12 -4.31 6.25
CA ARG A 19 9.22 -3.61 5.31
C ARG A 19 9.40 -4.06 3.85
N THR A 20 10.46 -4.79 3.52
CA THR A 20 10.82 -5.13 2.13
C THR A 20 10.82 -6.63 1.85
N SER A 21 10.92 -7.47 2.89
CA SER A 21 10.85 -8.93 2.79
C SER A 21 9.61 -9.47 3.49
N ARG A 22 8.89 -10.36 2.81
CA ARG A 22 7.69 -11.02 3.34
C ARG A 22 7.97 -11.82 4.61
N GLU A 23 9.09 -12.53 4.67
CA GLU A 23 9.47 -13.38 5.81
C GLU A 23 9.61 -12.56 7.10
N HIS A 24 10.15 -11.34 6.98
CA HIS A 24 10.35 -10.41 8.10
C HIS A 24 9.15 -9.47 8.33
N TYR A 25 8.18 -9.43 7.41
CA TYR A 25 7.01 -8.57 7.54
C TYR A 25 6.10 -9.10 8.66
N PRO A 26 5.63 -8.27 9.61
CA PRO A 26 4.86 -8.78 10.75
C PRO A 26 3.57 -9.46 10.28
N GLU A 27 3.31 -10.65 10.81
CA GLU A 27 2.19 -11.49 10.37
C GLU A 27 0.83 -10.81 10.55
N ALA A 28 0.65 -10.08 11.65
CA ALA A 28 -0.58 -9.33 11.94
C ALA A 28 -0.95 -8.26 10.88
N PHE A 29 -0.02 -7.90 9.99
CA PHE A 29 -0.27 -6.95 8.90
C PHE A 29 -0.22 -7.60 7.51
N ARG A 30 0.00 -8.92 7.40
CA ARG A 30 0.03 -9.61 6.12
C ARG A 30 -1.39 -9.79 5.61
N MET A 31 -1.66 -9.29 4.40
CA MET A 31 -2.89 -9.59 3.69
C MET A 31 -2.85 -11.01 3.13
N THR A 32 -3.95 -11.73 3.27
CA THR A 32 -4.24 -12.96 2.53
C THR A 32 -4.82 -12.62 1.16
N GLN A 33 -4.88 -13.60 0.25
CA GLN A 33 -5.55 -13.39 -1.04
C GLN A 33 -7.02 -13.01 -0.85
N LYS A 34 -7.71 -13.64 0.12
CA LYS A 34 -9.09 -13.33 0.46
C LYS A 34 -9.27 -11.87 0.90
N ASP A 35 -8.37 -11.35 1.73
CA ASP A 35 -8.43 -9.93 2.17
C ASP A 35 -8.28 -8.95 1.00
N ILE A 36 -7.54 -9.35 -0.05
CA ILE A 36 -7.36 -8.53 -1.26
C ILE A 36 -8.62 -8.61 -2.12
N ASP A 37 -9.17 -9.80 -2.33
CA ASP A 37 -10.35 -10.03 -3.17
C ASP A 37 -11.63 -9.40 -2.57
N GLU A 38 -11.73 -9.42 -1.24
CA GLU A 38 -12.86 -8.84 -0.48
C GLU A 38 -12.62 -7.37 -0.08
N ALA A 39 -11.53 -6.75 -0.55
CA ALA A 39 -11.20 -5.37 -0.23
C ALA A 39 -12.34 -4.42 -0.68
N PRO A 40 -12.82 -3.52 0.21
CA PRO A 40 -13.88 -2.60 -0.16
C PRO A 40 -13.41 -1.62 -1.22
N GLN A 41 -14.27 -1.34 -2.20
CA GLN A 41 -14.04 -0.28 -3.17
C GLN A 41 -14.14 1.08 -2.46
N VAL A 42 -13.06 1.84 -2.49
CA VAL A 42 -13.03 3.22 -1.99
C VAL A 42 -13.37 4.20 -3.12
N PRO A 43 -14.10 5.28 -2.85
CA PRO A 43 -14.37 6.30 -3.85
C PRO A 43 -13.07 6.94 -4.33
N HIS A 44 -13.06 7.40 -5.58
CA HIS A 44 -11.91 8.09 -6.16
C HIS A 44 -11.57 9.37 -5.37
N VAL A 45 -10.28 9.67 -5.29
CA VAL A 45 -9.78 10.91 -4.68
C VAL A 45 -10.35 12.10 -5.46
N PRO A 46 -10.99 13.08 -4.80
CA PRO A 46 -11.46 14.30 -5.45
C PRO A 46 -10.31 15.07 -6.12
N PRO A 47 -10.58 15.88 -7.16
CA PRO A 47 -9.56 16.71 -7.77
C PRO A 47 -8.95 17.67 -6.73
N LEU A 48 -7.68 18.03 -6.94
CA LEU A 48 -7.00 19.01 -6.10
C LEU A 48 -7.72 20.36 -6.17
N LEU A 49 -7.75 21.07 -5.03
CA LEU A 49 -8.22 22.44 -5.00
C LEU A 49 -7.31 23.32 -5.89
N PRO A 50 -7.88 24.35 -6.55
CA PRO A 50 -7.10 25.41 -7.19
C PRO A 50 -6.09 26.03 -6.21
N GLU A 51 -4.94 26.50 -6.68
CA GLU A 51 -3.88 27.09 -5.82
C GLU A 51 -4.38 28.27 -5.00
N ASP A 52 -5.31 29.07 -5.53
CA ASP A 52 -5.96 30.21 -4.86
C ASP A 52 -6.91 29.81 -3.71
N LYS A 53 -7.20 28.52 -3.54
CA LYS A 53 -8.07 27.96 -2.50
C LYS A 53 -7.39 26.92 -1.61
N ARG A 54 -6.07 26.79 -1.68
CA ARG A 54 -5.29 25.89 -0.80
C ARG A 54 -5.12 26.47 0.60
#